data_AF-A0A4Y2B8S7-F1
#
_entry.id   AF-A0A4Y2B8S7-F1
#
_cell.length_a   1.000
_cell.length_b   1.000
_cell.length_c   1.000
_cell.angle_alpha   90.00
_cell.angle_beta   90.00
_cell.angle_gamma   90.00
#
_symmetry.space_group_name_H-M   'P 1'
#
loop_
_entity.id
_entity.type
_entity.pdbx_description
1 polymer ?
#
loop_
_entity_poly.entity_id
_entity_poly.type
_entity_poly.pdbx_seq_one_letter_code
_entity_poly.pdbx_strand_id
1 'polypeptide(L)'
;MVYGSARTTVLRRLDTIHHSALRICSGAFRTSPVESLYVICHQLPLHLRRQKISALYFFRAQSVPKHPIRQLTLPVSLHRLYSARPSHILPFCERAKMLLHDSDLNSVTIQSSDFFRFPPWDIPHFSYLNPFSGFDKSSTAPVTFQQLFHYHR
;
A
#
# COMPACT_ATOMS: atom_id res chain seq x y z
N MET A 1 -10.46 -0.52 -2.29
CA MET A 1 -10.63 -1.90 -2.81
C MET A 1 -12.05 -2.15 -3.38
N VAL A 2 -12.80 -1.08 -3.66
CA VAL A 2 -14.20 -1.10 -4.14
C VAL A 2 -14.34 -1.73 -5.53
N TYR A 3 -13.36 -1.52 -6.42
CA TYR A 3 -13.43 -1.99 -7.81
C TYR A 3 -13.11 -3.48 -8.00
N GLY A 4 -12.51 -4.15 -7.01
CA GLY A 4 -12.16 -5.58 -7.13
C GLY A 4 -13.36 -6.51 -7.15
N SER A 5 -14.53 -6.03 -6.71
CA SER A 5 -15.80 -6.76 -6.74
C SER A 5 -16.70 -6.35 -7.91
N ALA A 6 -16.26 -5.46 -8.79
CA ALA A 6 -17.04 -5.03 -9.94
C ALA A 6 -17.00 -6.10 -11.05
N ARG A 7 -18.08 -6.19 -11.85
CA ARG A 7 -18.10 -7.08 -13.02
C ARG A 7 -17.07 -6.66 -14.06
N THR A 8 -16.51 -7.63 -14.77
CA THR A 8 -15.51 -7.43 -15.83
C THR A 8 -15.99 -6.47 -16.92
N THR A 9 -17.29 -6.50 -17.25
CA THR A 9 -17.90 -5.60 -18.23
C THR A 9 -17.80 -4.12 -17.83
N VAL A 10 -17.96 -3.81 -16.55
CA VAL A 10 -17.81 -2.46 -16.01
C VAL A 10 -16.33 -2.07 -15.96
N LEU A 11 -15.45 -2.99 -15.57
CA LEU A 11 -14.00 -2.75 -15.52
C LEU A 11 -13.41 -2.46 -16.91
N ARG A 12 -13.89 -3.13 -17.97
CA ARG A 12 -13.44 -2.88 -19.34
C ARG A 12 -13.68 -1.44 -19.81
N ARG A 13 -14.74 -0.79 -19.31
CA ARG A 13 -14.99 0.64 -19.61
C ARG A 13 -13.92 1.56 -19.02
N LEU A 14 -13.33 1.18 -17.89
CA LEU A 14 -12.21 1.95 -17.31
C LEU A 14 -10.94 1.79 -18.14
N ASP A 15 -10.73 0.62 -18.74
CA ASP A 15 -9.56 0.37 -19.59
C ASP A 15 -9.58 1.29 -20.82
N THR A 16 -10.73 1.46 -21.48
CA THR A 16 -10.83 2.36 -22.66
C THR A 16 -10.55 3.82 -22.32
N ILE A 17 -11.05 4.31 -21.18
CA ILE A 17 -10.78 5.66 -20.68
C ILE A 17 -9.28 5.80 -20.37
N HIS A 18 -8.70 4.81 -19.70
CA HIS A 18 -7.29 4.83 -19.33
C HIS A 18 -6.37 4.84 -20.55
N HIS A 19 -6.62 3.98 -21.54
CA HIS A 19 -5.84 3.96 -22.78
C HIS A 19 -5.94 5.28 -23.55
N SER A 20 -7.14 5.86 -23.61
CA SER A 20 -7.36 7.16 -24.26
C SER A 20 -6.59 8.28 -23.56
N ALA A 21 -6.61 8.29 -22.22
CA ALA A 21 -5.86 9.25 -21.43
C ALA A 21 -4.35 9.10 -21.65
N LEU A 22 -3.80 7.88 -21.66
CA LEU A 22 -2.39 7.65 -21.93
C LEU A 22 -1.96 8.21 -23.28
N ARG A 23 -2.77 8.05 -24.33
CA ARG A 23 -2.49 8.61 -25.67
C ARG A 23 -2.46 10.12 -25.65
N ILE A 24 -3.45 10.75 -25.00
CA ILE A 24 -3.53 12.21 -24.91
C ILE A 24 -2.31 12.75 -24.15
N CYS A 25 -1.98 12.15 -23.01
CA CYS A 25 -0.84 12.58 -22.19
C CYS A 25 0.52 12.37 -22.86
N SER A 26 0.67 11.29 -23.64
CA SER A 26 1.93 10.97 -24.35
C SER A 26 2.04 11.57 -25.75
N GLY A 27 0.96 12.15 -26.30
CA GLY A 27 0.90 12.58 -27.69
C GLY A 27 0.93 11.44 -28.71
N ALA A 28 0.70 10.19 -28.29
CA ALA A 28 0.74 9.03 -29.17
C ALA A 28 -0.48 8.98 -30.11
N PHE A 29 -0.32 8.37 -31.28
CA PHE A 29 -1.41 8.17 -32.21
C PHE A 29 -2.56 7.38 -31.59
N ARG A 30 -3.78 7.60 -32.10
CA ARG A 30 -4.98 6.84 -31.68
C ARG A 30 -4.83 5.33 -31.88
N THR A 31 -3.98 4.92 -32.83
CA THR A 31 -3.72 3.53 -33.24
C THR A 31 -2.47 2.91 -32.61
N SER A 32 -1.68 3.65 -31.82
CA SER A 32 -0.47 3.08 -31.20
C SER A 32 -0.80 1.85 -30.33
N PRO A 33 0.04 0.81 -30.26
CA PRO A 33 -0.24 -0.34 -29.40
C PRO A 33 -0.31 0.05 -27.91
N VAL A 34 -1.25 -0.55 -27.17
CA VAL A 34 -1.45 -0.26 -25.74
C VAL A 34 -0.24 -0.67 -24.89
N GLU A 35 0.36 -1.81 -25.18
CA GLU A 35 1.56 -2.28 -24.46
C GLU A 35 2.72 -1.29 -24.57
N SER A 36 2.92 -0.70 -25.76
CA SER A 36 3.92 0.36 -25.94
C SER A 36 3.62 1.61 -25.10
N LEU A 37 2.33 1.96 -24.95
CA LEU A 37 1.94 3.08 -24.08
C LEU A 37 2.24 2.80 -22.61
N TYR A 38 2.02 1.57 -22.14
CA TYR A 38 2.35 1.20 -20.76
C TYR A 38 3.83 1.36 -20.47
N VAL A 39 4.69 0.93 -21.40
CA VAL A 39 6.14 1.08 -21.27
C VAL A 39 6.55 2.56 -21.29
N ILE A 40 6.10 3.33 -22.29
CA ILE A 40 6.49 4.75 -22.45
C ILE A 40 6.00 5.60 -21.27
N CYS A 41 4.75 5.41 -20.84
CA CYS A 41 4.18 6.18 -19.73
C CYS A 41 4.55 5.63 -18.35
N HIS A 42 5.33 4.54 -18.28
CA HIS A 42 5.68 3.84 -17.04
C HIS A 42 4.44 3.50 -16.20
N GLN A 43 3.35 3.10 -16.86
CA GLN A 43 2.08 2.76 -16.22
C GLN A 43 1.82 1.27 -16.31
N LEU A 44 1.37 0.70 -15.19
CA LEU A 44 0.94 -0.69 -15.13
C LEU A 44 -0.51 -0.85 -15.63
N PRO A 45 -0.85 -1.92 -16.38
CA PRO A 45 -2.22 -2.25 -16.70
C PRO A 45 -3.15 -2.21 -15.48
N LEU A 46 -4.38 -1.71 -15.65
CA LEU A 46 -5.28 -1.49 -14.52
C LEU A 46 -5.61 -2.78 -13.74
N HIS A 47 -5.66 -3.93 -14.43
CA HIS A 47 -5.92 -5.21 -13.76
C HIS A 47 -4.77 -5.59 -12.81
N LEU A 48 -3.52 -5.52 -13.26
CA LEU A 48 -2.34 -5.73 -12.42
C LEU A 48 -2.24 -4.69 -11.31
N ARG A 49 -2.61 -3.43 -11.59
CA ARG A 49 -2.66 -2.38 -10.55
C ARG A 49 -3.67 -2.71 -9.45
N ARG A 50 -4.87 -3.21 -9.81
CA ARG A 50 -5.88 -3.68 -8.85
C ARG A 50 -5.38 -4.86 -8.02
N GLN A 51 -4.71 -5.82 -8.67
CA GLN A 51 -4.06 -6.96 -8.01
C GLN A 51 -3.01 -6.52 -6.99
N LYS A 52 -2.07 -5.67 -7.39
CA LYS A 52 -1.04 -5.08 -6.50
C LYS A 52 -1.67 -4.38 -5.30
N ILE A 53 -2.65 -3.50 -5.52
CA ILE A 53 -3.34 -2.79 -4.44
C ILE A 53 -4.06 -3.76 -3.50
N SER A 54 -4.66 -4.82 -4.05
CA SER A 54 -5.38 -5.84 -3.28
C SER A 54 -4.43 -6.63 -2.38
N ALA A 55 -3.28 -7.06 -2.93
CA ALA A 55 -2.23 -7.73 -2.17
C ALA A 55 -1.66 -6.83 -1.06
N LEU A 56 -1.30 -5.58 -1.39
CA LEU A 56 -0.78 -4.61 -0.41
C LEU A 56 -1.76 -4.37 0.73
N TYR A 57 -3.04 -4.21 0.42
CA TYR A 57 -4.07 -4.03 1.43
C TYR A 57 -4.23 -5.29 2.29
N PHE A 58 -4.18 -6.49 1.70
CA PHE A 58 -4.24 -7.74 2.45
C PHE A 58 -3.05 -7.86 3.41
N PHE A 59 -1.81 -7.65 2.96
CA PHE A 59 -0.63 -7.69 3.82
C PHE A 59 -0.72 -6.68 4.97
N ARG A 60 -1.13 -5.45 4.66
CA ARG A 60 -1.34 -4.42 5.68
C ARG A 60 -2.44 -4.78 6.68
N ALA A 61 -3.53 -5.41 6.23
CA ALA A 61 -4.57 -5.88 7.13
C ALA A 61 -4.05 -6.99 8.05
N GLN A 62 -3.23 -7.91 7.54
CA GLN A 62 -2.66 -9.01 8.32
C GLN A 62 -1.61 -8.54 9.34
N SER A 63 -0.82 -7.51 9.00
CA SER A 63 0.17 -6.93 9.92
C SER A 63 -0.45 -6.26 11.14
N VAL A 64 -1.75 -5.95 11.12
CA VAL A 64 -2.45 -5.28 12.22
C VAL A 64 -3.16 -6.32 13.11
N PRO A 65 -2.77 -6.49 14.39
CA PRO A 65 -3.28 -7.58 15.24
C PRO A 65 -4.80 -7.62 15.43
N LYS A 66 -5.46 -6.46 15.48
CA LYS A 66 -6.91 -6.33 15.72
C LYS A 66 -7.71 -5.95 14.47
N HIS A 67 -7.19 -6.23 13.28
CA HIS A 67 -7.88 -5.88 12.04
C HIS A 67 -9.04 -6.87 11.75
N PRO A 68 -10.26 -6.40 11.41
CA PRO A 68 -11.42 -7.27 11.21
C PRO A 68 -11.20 -8.28 10.08
N ILE A 69 -10.50 -7.88 9.00
CA ILE A 69 -10.20 -8.75 7.85
C ILE A 69 -9.29 -9.92 8.22
N ARG A 70 -8.44 -9.80 9.25
CA ARG A 70 -7.53 -10.86 9.65
C ARG A 70 -8.28 -12.10 10.18
N GLN A 71 -9.43 -11.88 10.79
CA GLN A 71 -10.28 -12.95 11.36
C GLN A 71 -11.35 -13.45 10.37
N LEU A 72 -11.57 -12.74 9.26
CA LEU A 72 -12.56 -13.12 8.25
C LEU A 72 -12.10 -14.35 7.47
N THR A 73 -12.59 -15.52 7.88
CA THR A 73 -12.46 -16.78 7.14
C THR A 73 -13.84 -17.18 6.61
N LEU A 74 -13.90 -17.61 5.35
CA LEU A 74 -15.15 -18.06 4.77
C LEU A 74 -15.52 -19.45 5.34
N PRO A 75 -16.73 -19.62 5.93
CA PRO A 75 -17.21 -20.93 6.36
C PRO A 75 -17.26 -21.95 5.22
N VAL A 76 -17.05 -23.23 5.55
CA VAL A 76 -17.05 -24.34 4.58
C VAL A 76 -18.36 -24.45 3.78
N SER A 77 -19.51 -24.14 4.40
CA SER A 77 -20.80 -24.12 3.72
C SER A 77 -20.86 -23.07 2.61
N LEU A 78 -20.32 -21.88 2.85
CA LEU A 78 -20.24 -20.82 1.86
C LEU A 78 -19.23 -21.15 0.76
N HIS A 79 -18.09 -21.77 1.08
CA HIS A 79 -17.16 -22.27 0.07
C HIS A 79 -17.83 -23.20 -0.95
N ARG A 80 -18.67 -24.15 -0.49
CA ARG A 80 -19.43 -25.04 -1.37
C ARG A 80 -20.41 -24.28 -2.26
N LEU A 81 -21.11 -23.28 -1.71
CA LEU A 81 -22.06 -22.46 -2.48
C LEU A 81 -21.37 -21.62 -3.56
N TYR A 82 -20.24 -20.98 -3.25
CA TYR A 82 -19.46 -20.24 -4.25
C TYR A 82 -18.85 -21.17 -5.31
N SER A 83 -18.43 -22.37 -4.93
CA SER A 83 -17.93 -23.37 -5.88
C SER A 83 -19.02 -23.84 -6.84
N ALA A 84 -20.27 -23.98 -6.36
CA ALA A 84 -21.42 -24.32 -7.19
C ALA A 84 -21.92 -23.14 -8.07
N ARG A 85 -21.50 -21.90 -7.78
CA ARG A 85 -21.94 -20.68 -8.48
C ARG A 85 -20.74 -19.82 -8.88
N PRO A 86 -19.95 -20.23 -9.90
CA PRO A 86 -18.71 -19.54 -10.30
C PRO A 86 -18.94 -18.11 -10.81
N SER A 87 -20.16 -17.77 -11.20
CA SER A 87 -20.53 -16.40 -11.59
C SER A 87 -20.60 -15.41 -10.42
N HIS A 88 -20.70 -15.93 -9.18
CA HIS A 88 -20.75 -15.10 -7.99
C HIS A 88 -19.33 -14.73 -7.55
N ILE A 89 -19.15 -13.44 -7.32
CA ILE A 89 -17.85 -12.88 -6.98
C ILE A 89 -17.51 -13.26 -5.53
N LEU A 90 -16.40 -13.98 -5.32
CA LEU A 90 -15.93 -14.37 -3.99
C LEU A 90 -15.63 -13.14 -3.13
N PRO A 91 -15.75 -13.24 -1.79
CA PRO A 91 -15.37 -12.16 -0.89
C PRO A 91 -13.89 -11.83 -0.98
N PHE A 92 -13.53 -10.61 -0.61
CA PHE A 92 -12.17 -10.09 -0.78
C PHE A 92 -11.08 -11.00 -0.21
N CYS A 93 -11.24 -11.47 1.03
CA CYS A 93 -10.20 -12.26 1.70
C CYS A 93 -9.85 -13.50 0.90
N GLU A 94 -10.85 -14.19 0.35
CA GLU A 94 -10.65 -15.38 -0.47
C GLU A 94 -10.00 -15.04 -1.80
N ARG A 95 -10.43 -13.96 -2.48
CA ARG A 95 -9.78 -13.50 -3.71
C ARG A 95 -8.31 -13.10 -3.48
N ALA A 96 -8.01 -12.47 -2.34
CA ALA A 96 -6.65 -12.08 -1.99
C ALA A 96 -5.77 -13.30 -1.70
N LYS A 97 -6.28 -14.30 -0.97
CA LYS A 97 -5.59 -15.58 -0.74
C LYS A 97 -5.30 -16.31 -2.06
N MET A 98 -6.28 -16.40 -2.95
CA MET A 98 -6.09 -17.00 -4.28
C MET A 98 -5.00 -16.27 -5.07
N LEU A 99 -5.04 -14.94 -5.10
CA LEU A 99 -4.04 -14.14 -5.79
C LEU A 99 -2.61 -14.36 -5.25
N LEU A 100 -2.48 -14.50 -3.92
CA LEU A 100 -1.20 -14.80 -3.29
C LEU A 100 -0.73 -16.22 -3.57
N HIS A 101 -1.66 -17.16 -3.65
CA HIS A 101 -1.39 -18.54 -4.07
C HIS A 101 -0.88 -18.59 -5.51
N ASP A 102 -1.56 -17.90 -6.44
CA ASP A 102 -1.17 -17.86 -7.86
C ASP A 102 0.18 -17.16 -8.09
N SER A 103 0.64 -16.35 -7.12
CA SER A 103 1.90 -15.60 -7.19
C SER A 103 3.02 -16.22 -6.35
N ASP A 104 2.83 -17.42 -5.77
CA ASP A 104 3.76 -18.09 -4.84
C ASP A 104 4.15 -17.25 -3.61
N LEU A 105 3.32 -16.27 -3.21
CA LEU A 105 3.58 -15.37 -2.07
C LEU A 105 2.94 -15.84 -0.76
N ASN A 106 2.40 -17.06 -0.72
CA ASN A 106 1.74 -17.61 0.46
C ASN A 106 2.70 -17.88 1.63
N SER A 107 3.98 -18.11 1.35
CA SER A 107 5.00 -18.43 2.37
C SER A 107 5.61 -17.20 3.05
N VAL A 108 5.24 -15.99 2.61
CA VAL A 108 5.82 -14.76 3.14
C VAL A 108 5.37 -14.56 4.59
N THR A 109 6.34 -14.50 5.51
CA THR A 109 6.07 -14.18 6.92
C THR A 109 5.74 -12.69 7.05
N ILE A 110 4.51 -12.39 7.45
CA ILE A 110 4.04 -11.00 7.62
C ILE A 110 4.41 -10.54 9.02
N GLN A 111 5.31 -9.56 9.11
CA GLN A 111 5.65 -8.94 10.39
C GLN A 111 4.47 -8.10 10.90
N SER A 112 4.18 -8.19 12.20
CA SER A 112 3.21 -7.29 12.82
C SER A 112 3.72 -5.85 12.81
N SER A 113 2.84 -4.92 12.48
CA SER A 113 3.15 -3.50 12.63
C SER A 113 3.04 -3.14 14.11
N ASP A 114 4.12 -2.63 14.67
CA ASP A 114 4.07 -1.98 15.97
C ASP A 114 3.35 -0.64 15.81
N PHE A 115 2.35 -0.41 16.64
CA PHE A 115 1.68 0.88 16.73
C PHE A 115 2.34 1.67 17.85
N PHE A 116 2.59 2.96 17.61
CA PHE A 116 2.87 3.88 18.71
C PHE A 116 1.68 3.84 19.66
N ARG A 117 1.95 3.45 20.90
CA ARG A 117 0.94 3.38 21.95
C ARG A 117 0.56 4.76 22.49
N PHE A 118 1.32 5.78 22.12
CA PHE A 118 1.12 7.18 22.42
C PHE A 118 0.79 7.96 21.15
N PRO A 119 -0.02 9.02 21.23
CA PRO A 119 -0.29 9.87 20.09
C PRO A 119 1.00 10.59 19.64
N PRO A 120 1.12 11.00 18.37
CA PRO A 120 2.37 11.52 17.82
C PRO A 120 2.83 12.85 18.45
N TRP A 121 1.93 13.58 19.12
CA TRP A 121 2.26 14.79 19.87
C TRP A 121 2.75 14.53 21.30
N ASP A 122 2.60 13.31 21.79
CA ASP A 122 2.96 12.92 23.15
C ASP A 122 4.18 12.01 23.10
N ILE A 123 5.32 12.61 22.77
CA ILE A 123 6.59 11.90 22.61
C ILE A 123 7.04 11.45 24.01
N PRO A 124 7.27 10.15 24.26
CA PRO A 124 7.78 9.70 25.55
C PRO A 124 9.08 10.45 25.84
N HIS A 125 9.23 10.93 27.07
CA HIS A 125 10.47 11.58 27.50
C HIS A 125 11.61 10.56 27.35
N PHE A 126 12.40 10.72 26.29
CA PHE A 126 13.64 9.97 26.12
C PHE A 126 14.76 10.78 26.74
N SER A 127 15.63 10.10 27.49
CA SER A 127 16.87 10.71 27.96
C SER A 127 17.79 10.89 26.76
N TYR A 128 18.11 12.13 26.44
CA TYR A 128 19.15 12.46 25.48
C TYR A 128 20.24 13.28 26.16
N LEU A 129 21.48 13.04 25.76
CA LEU A 129 22.57 13.93 26.13
C LEU A 129 22.40 15.20 25.31
N ASN A 130 22.02 16.28 25.98
CA ASN A 130 21.96 17.60 25.37
C ASN A 130 23.27 18.35 25.68
N PRO A 131 24.27 18.37 24.77
CA PRO A 131 25.49 19.15 24.99
C PRO A 131 25.23 20.66 25.04
N PHE A 132 24.04 21.11 24.65
CA PHE A 132 23.64 22.51 24.66
C PHE A 132 22.79 22.92 25.88
N SER A 133 22.43 21.99 26.78
CA SER A 133 21.51 22.29 27.89
C SER A 133 22.03 23.33 28.89
N GLY A 134 23.36 23.48 29.01
CA GLY A 134 24.00 24.45 29.89
C GLY A 134 24.16 25.85 29.30
N PHE A 135 23.80 26.07 28.03
CA PHE A 135 24.04 27.33 27.33
C PHE A 135 22.73 28.07 27.11
N ASP A 136 22.61 29.28 27.66
CA ASP A 136 21.46 30.13 27.39
C ASP A 136 21.59 30.82 26.03
N LYS A 137 20.48 30.86 25.28
CA LYS A 137 20.43 31.42 23.93
C LYS A 137 20.61 32.93 23.91
N SER A 138 20.29 33.61 25.01
CA SER A 138 20.39 35.07 25.11
C SER A 138 21.82 35.56 25.36
N SER A 139 22.64 34.79 26.08
CA SER A 139 24.00 35.22 26.47
C SER A 139 25.12 34.56 25.67
N THR A 140 24.87 33.39 25.06
CA THR A 140 25.91 32.62 24.39
C THR A 140 26.06 33.04 22.93
N ALA A 141 27.30 33.38 22.52
CA ALA A 141 27.60 33.74 21.15
C ALA A 141 27.32 32.58 20.16
N PRO A 142 26.83 32.85 18.94
CA PRO A 142 26.53 31.81 17.94
C PRO A 142 27.71 30.89 17.61
N VAL A 143 28.93 31.41 17.68
CA VAL A 143 30.17 30.68 17.39
C VAL A 143 30.39 29.54 18.39
N THR A 144 30.01 29.73 19.66
CA THR A 144 30.17 28.72 20.71
C THR A 144 29.28 27.50 20.44
N PHE A 145 28.05 27.71 19.97
CA PHE A 145 27.15 26.63 19.54
C PHE A 145 27.72 25.86 18.34
N GLN A 146 28.32 26.58 17.38
CA GLN A 146 28.96 25.95 16.21
C GLN A 146 30.15 25.08 16.63
N GLN A 147 31.01 25.56 17.53
CA GLN A 147 32.16 24.81 18.04
C GLN A 147 31.73 23.54 18.79
N LEU A 148 30.72 23.63 19.67
CA LEU A 148 30.16 22.48 20.37
C LEU A 148 29.58 21.44 19.40
N PHE A 149 28.88 21.87 18.35
CA PHE A 149 28.38 20.97 17.31
C PHE A 149 29.52 20.28 16.57
N HIS A 150 30.59 21.01 16.22
CA HIS A 150 31.76 20.44 15.56
C HIS A 150 32.54 19.44 16.42
N TYR A 151 32.55 19.61 17.74
CA TYR A 151 33.21 18.69 18.66
C TYR A 151 32.50 17.32 18.77
N HIS A 152 31.18 17.29 18.54
CA HIS A 152 30.34 16.10 18.66
C HIS A 152 29.97 15.43 17.32
N ARG A 153 30.56 15.88 16.21
CA ARG A 153 30.38 15.30 14.86
C ARG A 153 31.40 14.19 14.60
#